data_AF-A0A7C6Z1U2-F1
#
_entry.id   AF-A0A7C6Z1U2-F1
#
_cell.length_a   1.000
_cell.length_b   1.000
_cell.length_c   1.000
_cell.angle_alpha   90.00
_cell.angle_beta   90.00
_cell.angle_gamma   90.00
#
_symmetry.space_group_name_H-M   'P 1'
#
loop_
_entity.id
_entity.type
_entity.pdbx_description
1 polymer ?
#
loop_
_entity_poly.entity_id
_entity_poly.type
_entity_poly.pdbx_seq_one_letter_code
_entity_poly.pdbx_strand_id
1 'polypeptide(L)' 'MPKRTDIEKIMIIGSGPIIIGQACEFDYSGTQACKTLRNLGYKIVLVNSNPATIMTDPGMADATYIEP' A
#
# COMPACT_ATOMS: atom_id res chain seq x y z
N MET A 1 9.55 -7.54 -17.99
CA MET A 1 8.57 -6.84 -18.85
C MET A 1 8.56 -5.37 -18.47
N PRO A 2 8.41 -4.44 -19.44
CA PRO A 2 8.35 -3.01 -19.15
C PRO A 2 7.07 -2.63 -18.37
N LYS A 3 7.04 -1.39 -17.87
CA LYS A 3 5.84 -0.79 -17.23
C LYS A 3 4.65 -0.89 -18.18
N ARG A 4 3.47 -1.26 -17.66
CA ARG A 4 2.20 -1.23 -18.40
C ARG A 4 1.75 0.21 -18.61
N THR A 5 1.27 0.53 -19.82
CA THR A 5 0.82 1.87 -20.20
C THR A 5 -0.70 2.03 -20.15
N ASP A 6 -1.43 0.94 -19.98
CA ASP A 6 -2.89 0.90 -19.89
C ASP A 6 -3.42 0.98 -18.45
N ILE A 7 -2.51 0.99 -17.46
CA ILE A 7 -2.84 1.15 -16.04
C ILE A 7 -2.24 2.46 -15.55
N GLU A 8 -3.07 3.31 -14.95
CA GLU A 8 -2.64 4.58 -14.35
C GLU A 8 -2.78 4.58 -12.83
N LYS A 9 -3.72 3.79 -12.29
CA LYS A 9 -4.07 3.75 -10.87
C LYS A 9 -4.14 2.32 -10.36
N ILE A 10 -3.55 2.07 -9.20
CA ILE A 10 -3.48 0.75 -8.57
C ILE A 10 -4.06 0.85 -7.15
N MET A 11 -4.93 -0.09 -6.80
CA MET A 11 -5.38 -0.29 -5.43
C MET A 11 -4.50 -1.33 -4.75
N ILE A 12 -3.91 -0.97 -3.61
CA ILE A 12 -3.19 -1.86 -2.71
C ILE A 12 -4.15 -2.23 -1.58
N ILE A 13 -4.25 -3.53 -1.29
CA ILE A 13 -5.04 -4.07 -0.17
C ILE A 13 -4.06 -4.45 0.93
N GLY A 14 -4.11 -3.72 2.05
CA GLY A 14 -3.33 -4.02 3.25
C GLY A 14 -3.85 -5.25 3.97
N SER A 15 -3.05 -5.77 4.90
CA SER A 15 -3.35 -6.99 5.64
C SER A 15 -4.37 -6.80 6.77
N GLY A 16 -4.66 -5.55 7.16
CA GLY A 16 -5.44 -5.26 8.36
C GLY A 16 -4.60 -5.40 9.64
N PRO A 17 -5.26 -5.58 10.81
CA PRO A 17 -4.59 -5.65 12.11
C PRO A 17 -3.63 -6.85 12.20
N ILE A 18 -2.60 -6.71 13.02
CA ILE A 18 -1.63 -7.77 13.29
C ILE A 18 -2.30 -8.93 14.02
N ILE A 19 -2.08 -10.15 13.52
CA ILE A 19 -2.50 -11.40 14.15
C ILE A 19 -1.36 -12.43 14.13
N ILE A 20 -1.50 -13.51 14.91
CA ILE A 20 -0.54 -14.62 14.86
C ILE A 20 -0.51 -15.19 13.44
N GLY A 21 0.68 -15.24 12.84
CA GLY A 21 0.89 -15.71 11.48
C GLY A 21 0.68 -14.66 10.38
N GLN A 22 0.29 -13.44 10.74
CA GLN A 22 0.20 -12.30 9.82
C GLN A 22 0.54 -11.01 10.56
N ALA A 23 1.82 -10.62 10.54
CA ALA A 23 2.34 -9.55 11.36
C ALA A 23 2.98 -8.42 10.52
N CYS A 24 4.05 -7.82 11.04
CA CYS A 24 4.65 -6.60 10.51
C CYS A 24 5.27 -6.76 9.11
N GLU A 25 5.50 -8.00 8.65
CA GLU A 25 6.00 -8.30 7.32
C GLU A 25 5.13 -7.69 6.21
N PHE A 26 3.83 -7.52 6.46
CA PHE A 26 2.90 -6.92 5.50
C PHE A 26 2.92 -5.40 5.48
N ASP A 27 3.24 -4.74 6.60
CA ASP A 27 3.53 -3.29 6.57
C ASP A 27 4.83 -3.03 5.80
N TYR A 28 5.88 -3.82 6.07
CA TYR A 28 7.12 -3.73 5.32
C TYR A 28 6.89 -3.95 3.82
N SER A 29 6.19 -5.02 3.43
CA SER A 29 5.93 -5.34 2.03
C SER A 29 5.02 -4.31 1.36
N GLY A 30 3.96 -3.87 2.05
CA GLY A 30 3.03 -2.85 1.57
C GLY A 30 3.68 -1.49 1.38
N THR A 31 4.56 -1.09 2.31
CA THR A 31 5.37 0.13 2.23
C THR A 31 6.31 0.08 1.02
N GLN A 32 6.98 -1.06 0.79
CA GLN A 32 7.85 -1.26 -0.38
C GLN A 32 7.06 -1.21 -1.70
N ALA A 33 5.86 -1.81 -1.73
CA ALA A 33 4.97 -1.74 -2.88
C ALA A 33 4.56 -0.30 -3.20
N CYS A 34 4.17 0.49 -2.18
CA CYS A 34 3.83 1.89 -2.35
C CYS A 34 5.01 2.69 -2.94
N LYS A 35 6.22 2.54 -2.38
CA LYS A 35 7.43 3.21 -2.87
C LYS A 35 7.75 2.84 -4.32
N THR A 36 7.67 1.55 -4.65
CA THR A 36 7.99 1.05 -5.99
C THR A 36 7.00 1.56 -7.03
N LEU A 37 5.70 1.47 -6.76
CA LEU A 37 4.67 1.92 -7.69
C LEU A 37 4.71 3.44 -7.88
N ARG A 38 5.02 4.20 -6.83
CA ARG A 38 5.22 5.65 -6.91
C ARG A 38 6.42 6.01 -7.78
N ASN A 39 7.54 5.32 -7.64
CA ASN A 39 8.73 5.51 -8.48
C ASN A 39 8.47 5.18 -9.96
N LEU A 40 7.54 4.25 -10.22
CA LEU A 40 7.07 3.94 -11.57
C LEU A 40 6.03 4.94 -12.09
N GLY A 41 5.60 5.91 -11.28
CA GLY A 41 4.63 6.95 -11.66
C GLY A 41 3.19 6.45 -11.76
N TYR A 42 2.81 5.46 -10.95
CA TYR A 42 1.40 5.08 -10.79
C TYR A 42 0.75 5.92 -9.69
N LYS A 43 -0.56 6.17 -9.83
CA LYS A 43 -1.40 6.65 -8.72
C LYS A 43 -1.77 5.47 -7.83
N ILE A 44 -1.66 5.64 -6.52
CA ILE A 44 -1.86 4.58 -5.54
C ILE A 44 -3.08 4.92 -4.68
N VAL A 45 -4.01 3.98 -4.60
CA VAL A 45 -5.04 3.95 -3.58
C VAL A 45 -4.69 2.83 -2.62
N LEU A 46 -4.68 3.10 -1.33
CA LEU A 46 -4.40 2.10 -0.30
C LEU A 46 -5.57 1.99 0.64
N VAL A 47 -5.97 0.77 0.98
CA VAL A 47 -6.81 0.50 2.15
C VAL A 47 -6.06 -0.38 3.14
N ASN A 48 -6.05 0.00 4.41
CA ASN A 48 -5.57 -0.84 5.50
C ASN A 48 -6.20 -0.36 6.81
N SER A 49 -6.96 -1.22 7.50
CA SER A 49 -7.62 -0.90 8.76
C SER A 49 -6.66 -0.76 9.94
N ASN A 50 -5.39 -1.15 9.81
CA ASN A 50 -4.40 -0.99 10.86
C ASN A 50 -3.75 0.41 10.81
N PRO A 51 -4.02 1.31 11.78
CA PRO A 51 -3.45 2.65 11.79
C PRO A 51 -1.97 2.67 12.20
N ALA A 52 -1.43 1.59 12.76
CA ALA A 52 -0.05 1.51 13.24
C ALA A 52 0.88 0.94 12.16
N THR A 53 0.76 1.43 10.92
CA THR A 53 1.59 0.99 9.79
C THR A 53 2.19 2.17 9.05
N ILE A 54 3.45 2.03 8.64
CA ILE A 54 4.12 3.06 7.82
C ILE A 54 3.39 3.19 6.48
N MET A 55 2.89 2.11 5.90
CA MET A 55 2.19 2.19 4.61
C MET A 55 0.95 3.11 4.65
N THR A 56 0.32 3.29 5.82
CA THR A 56 -0.81 4.21 6.00
C THR A 56 -0.42 5.66 6.30
N ASP A 57 0.87 5.97 6.42
CA ASP A 57 1.30 7.35 6.66
C ASP A 57 0.86 8.29 5.52
N PRO A 58 0.50 9.55 5.84
CA PRO A 58 0.21 10.54 4.82
C PRO A 58 1.37 10.67 3.82
N GLY A 59 1.06 10.57 2.53
CA GLY A 59 2.05 10.68 1.46
C GLY A 59 2.67 9.36 1.01
N MET A 60 2.32 8.21 1.61
CA MET A 60 2.70 6.90 1.09
C MET A 60 1.88 6.49 -0.14
N ALA A 61 0.58 6.76 -0.13
CA ALA A 61 -0.34 6.63 -1.26
C ALA A 61 -0.91 8.00 -1.69
N ASP A 62 -1.57 8.08 -2.84
CA ASP A 62 -2.31 9.28 -3.26
C ASP A 62 -3.64 9.39 -2.50
N ALA A 63 -4.26 8.26 -2.18
CA ALA A 63 -5.39 8.16 -1.26
C ALA A 63 -5.17 6.98 -0.31
N THR A 64 -5.28 7.24 0.99
CA THR A 64 -5.17 6.23 2.05
C THR A 64 -6.49 6.14 2.79
N TYR A 65 -7.04 4.93 2.89
CA TYR A 65 -8.26 4.61 3.63
C TYR A 65 -7.88 3.73 4.83
N ILE A 66 -8.09 4.27 6.02
CA ILE A 66 -8.01 3.50 7.27
C ILE A 66 -9.43 3.09 7.64
N GLU A 67 -9.92 2.06 6.95
CA GLU A 67 -11.31 1.59 6.98
C GLU A 67 -11.33 0.05 7.01
N PRO A 68 -12.42 -0.58 7.48
CA PRO A 68 -12.58 -2.05 7.52
C PRO A 68 -12.39 -2.75 6.16
#